data_AF-A0A1W1C6F6-F1
#
_entry.id   AF-A0A1W1C6F6-F1
#
_cell.length_a   1.000
_cell.length_b   1.000
_cell.length_c   1.000
_cell.angle_alpha   90.00
_cell.angle_beta   90.00
_cell.angle_gamma   90.00
#
_symmetry.space_group_name_H-M   'P 1'
#
loop_
_entity.id
_entity.type
_entity.pdbx_description
1 polymer ?
#
loop_
_entity_poly.entity_id
_entity_poly.type
_entity_poly.pdbx_seq_one_letter_code
_entity_poly.pdbx_strand_id
1 'polypeptide(L)' 'MGVGKPERRGQVVDFVLSNFSLDEEKNLDSWIEHTIKAIKELQDKELNEVKSRYSLKGISF' A
#
# COMPACT_ATOMS: atom_id res chain seq x y z
N MET A 1 1.26 -1.83 3.24
CA MET A 1 1.15 -1.59 1.80
C MET A 1 1.13 -2.95 1.11
N GLY A 2 -0.05 -3.49 0.80
CA GLY A 2 -0.18 -4.77 0.10
C GLY A 2 -0.08 -4.56 -1.41
N VAL A 3 0.86 -5.24 -2.07
CA VAL A 3 1.08 -5.18 -3.52
C VAL A 3 0.58 -6.44 -4.23
N GLY A 4 -0.42 -7.12 -3.65
CA GLY A 4 -0.91 -8.41 -4.17
C GLY A 4 0.01 -9.59 -3.88
N LYS A 5 -0.14 -10.65 -4.68
CA LYS A 5 0.65 -11.88 -4.60
C LYS A 5 0.90 -12.42 -6.01
N PRO A 6 2.04 -13.08 -6.25
CA PRO A 6 2.28 -13.74 -7.54
C PRO A 6 1.28 -14.89 -7.74
N GLU A 7 1.05 -15.23 -9.01
CA GLU A 7 0.24 -16.39 -9.38
C GLU A 7 0.84 -17.69 -8.83
N ARG A 8 2.17 -17.81 -8.87
CA ARG A 8 2.90 -18.99 -8.38
C ARG A 8 3.92 -18.61 -7.32
N ARG A 9 4.04 -19.44 -6.27
CA ARG A 9 5.00 -19.24 -5.17
C ARG A 9 6.46 -19.12 -5.63
N GLY A 10 6.83 -19.73 -6.75
CA GLY A 10 8.19 -19.66 -7.30
C GLY A 10 8.55 -18.30 -7.93
N GLN A 11 7.57 -17.43 -8.20
CA GLN A 11 7.76 -16.17 -8.93
C GLN A 11 7.86 -14.95 -8.00
N VAL A 12 8.05 -15.15 -6.68
CA VAL A 12 8.05 -14.04 -5.71
C VAL A 12 9.14 -13.00 -6.03
N VAL A 13 10.33 -13.46 -6.43
CA VAL A 13 11.44 -12.55 -6.76
C VAL A 13 11.06 -11.70 -7.97
N ASP A 14 10.61 -12.33 -9.06
CA ASP A 14 10.21 -11.61 -10.27
C ASP A 14 9.05 -10.67 -10.00
N PHE A 15 8.06 -11.09 -9.22
CA PHE A 15 6.88 -10.28 -8.89
C PHE A 15 7.24 -9.00 -8.12
N VAL A 16 8.13 -9.09 -7.13
CA VAL A 16 8.51 -7.93 -6.31
C VAL A 16 9.49 -7.01 -7.03
N LEU A 17 10.28 -7.53 -7.98
CA LEU A 17 11.26 -6.75 -8.74
C LEU A 17 10.72 -6.22 -10.07
N SER A 18 9.53 -6.64 -10.50
CA SER A 18 8.87 -6.13 -11.69
C SER A 18 8.22 -4.77 -11.43
N ASN A 19 8.05 -4.00 -12.50
CA ASN A 19 7.23 -2.79 -12.46
C ASN A 19 5.75 -3.16 -12.22
N PHE A 20 5.01 -2.21 -11.64
CA PHE A 20 3.55 -2.28 -11.59
C PHE A 20 2.95 -2.29 -13.00
N SER A 21 1.80 -2.93 -13.16
CA SER A 21 1.01 -2.82 -14.38
C SER A 21 0.41 -1.42 -14.52
N LEU A 22 -0.01 -1.06 -15.73
CA LEU A 22 -0.61 0.26 -16.00
C LEU A 22 -1.87 0.55 -15.16
N ASP A 23 -2.62 -0.48 -14.75
CA ASP A 23 -3.79 -0.31 -13.90
C ASP A 23 -3.42 -0.11 -12.42
N GLU A 24 -2.34 -0.75 -11.97
CA GLU A 24 -1.80 -0.55 -10.62
C GLU A 24 -1.14 0.83 -10.49
N GLU A 25 -0.37 1.26 -11.50
CA GLU A 25 0.28 2.58 -11.53
C GLU A 25 -0.72 3.73 -11.35
N LYS A 26 -1.93 3.62 -11.94
CA LYS A 26 -2.99 4.64 -11.79
C LYS A 26 -3.40 4.91 -10.34
N ASN A 27 -3.24 3.91 -9.47
CA ASN A 27 -3.62 4.01 -8.06
C ASN A 27 -2.43 4.32 -7.14
N LEU A 28 -1.20 4.28 -7.67
CA LEU A 28 0.03 4.37 -6.89
C LEU A 28 0.17 5.73 -6.19
N ASP A 29 -0.07 6.83 -6.92
CA ASP A 29 0.05 8.19 -6.37
C ASP A 29 -0.92 8.41 -5.20
N SER A 30 -2.20 8.06 -5.38
CA SER A 30 -3.21 8.18 -4.32
C SER A 30 -2.85 7.35 -3.09
N TRP A 31 -2.27 6.17 -3.31
CA TRP A 31 -1.87 5.26 -2.25
C TRP A 31 -0.67 5.78 -1.45
N ILE A 32 0.31 6.35 -2.14
CA ILE A 32 1.47 7.02 -1.54
C ILE A 32 0.99 8.24 -0.75
N GLU A 33 0.11 9.07 -1.32
CA GLU A 33 -0.43 10.26 -0.64
C GLU A 33 -1.19 9.92 0.64
N HIS A 34 -2.04 8.89 0.61
CA HIS A 34 -2.75 8.40 1.80
C HIS A 34 -1.76 7.97 2.90
N THR A 35 -0.69 7.29 2.50
CA THR A 35 0.35 6.84 3.43
C THR A 35 1.14 8.01 4.02
N ILE A 36 1.47 9.02 3.21
CA ILE A 36 2.13 10.25 3.70
C ILE A 36 1.26 10.95 4.74
N LYS A 37 -0.07 11.05 4.53
CA LYS A 37 -0.99 11.64 5.50
C LYS A 37 -1.00 10.86 6.82
N ALA A 38 -1.03 9.53 6.75
CA ALA A 38 -0.95 8.68 7.94
C ALA A 38 0.36 8.89 8.72
N ILE A 39 1.50 8.95 8.01
CA ILE A 39 2.82 9.16 8.64
C ILE A 39 2.91 10.53 9.31
N LYS A 40 2.35 11.58 8.69
CA LYS A 40 2.29 12.91 9.31
C LYS A 40 1.45 12.90 10.58
N GLU A 41 0.28 12.26 10.56
CA GLU A 41 -0.56 12.17 11.76
C GLU A 41 0.07 11.35 12.90
N LEU A 42 0.96 10.38 12.62
CA LEU A 42 1.71 9.65 13.65
C LEU A 42 2.64 10.53 14.48
N GLN A 43 2.99 11.73 14.01
CA GLN A 43 3.85 12.65 14.76
C GLN A 43 3.10 13.27 15.95
N ASP A 44 1.79 13.42 15.83
CA ASP A 44 0.95 14.16 16.78
C ASP A 44 -0.07 13.28 17.51
N LYS A 45 -0.25 12.03 17.07
CA LYS A 45 -1.32 11.14 17.54
C LYS A 45 -0.84 9.75 17.89
N GLU A 46 -1.63 9.11 18.75
CA GLU A 46 -1.41 7.72 19.15
C GLU A 46 -1.55 6.75 17.98
N LEU A 47 -0.71 5.71 17.98
CA LEU A 47 -0.69 4.68 16.95
C LEU A 47 -2.07 4.04 16.72
N ASN A 48 -2.82 3.80 17.80
CA ASN A 48 -4.14 3.19 17.72
C ASN A 48 -5.17 4.08 17.00
N GLU A 49 -5.09 5.40 17.19
CA GLU A 49 -5.98 6.35 16.50
C GLU A 49 -5.66 6.39 15.01
N VAL A 50 -4.38 6.54 14.67
CA VAL A 50 -3.94 6.61 13.27
C VAL A 50 -4.27 5.29 12.55
N LYS A 51 -3.99 4.15 13.19
CA LYS A 51 -4.35 2.84 12.66
C LYS A 51 -5.85 2.74 12.36
N SER A 52 -6.70 3.15 13.29
CA SER A 52 -8.16 3.08 13.09
C SER A 52 -8.64 3.94 11.93
N ARG A 53 -8.00 5.09 11.69
CA ARG A 53 -8.39 6.07 10.65
C ARG A 53 -7.84 5.73 9.28
N TYR A 54 -6.62 5.21 9.20
CA TYR A 54 -5.89 5.04 7.94
C TYR A 54 -5.81 3.58 7.46
N SER A 55 -6.31 2.61 8.23
CA SER A 55 -6.39 1.22 7.78
C SER A 55 -7.32 1.09 6.59
N LEU A 56 -6.73 0.88 5.41
CA LEU A 56 -7.46 0.61 4.18
C LEU A 56 -8.04 -0.81 4.23
N LYS A 57 -9.36 -0.91 4.39
CA LYS A 57 -10.09 -2.17 4.16
C LYS A 57 -10.57 -2.18 2.70
N GLY A 58 -10.05 -3.10 1.89
CA GLY A 58 -10.59 -3.38 0.55
C GLY A 58 -9.94 -2.68 -0.64
N ILE A 59 -8.83 -1.96 -0.47
CA ILE A 59 -7.98 -1.56 -1.61
C ILE A 59 -7.08 -2.74 -1.95
N SER A 60 -7.44 -3.49 -2.99
CA SER A 60 -6.59 -4.51 -3.61
C SER A 60 -6.06 -3.94 -4.91
N PHE A 61 -4.74 -4.02 -5.09
CA PHE A 61 -4.12 -4.13 -6.40
C PHE A 61 -4.42 -5.53 -6.95
#